data_AF-A0A1Q5LLG2-F1
#
_entry.id   AF-A0A1Q5LLG2-F1
#
_cell.length_a   1.000
_cell.length_b   1.000
_cell.length_c   1.000
_cell.angle_alpha   90.00
_cell.angle_beta   90.00
_cell.angle_gamma   90.00
#
_symmetry.space_group_name_H-M   'P 1'
#
loop_
_entity.id
_entity.type
_entity.pdbx_description
1 polymer ?
#
loop_
_entity_poly.entity_id
_entity_poly.type
_entity_poly.pdbx_seq_one_letter_code
_entity_poly.pdbx_strand_id
1 'polypeptide(L)' 'MGVGMWNRMVRALTAKVRRDAGMTTAEYAMGTLAACAFAAVLYKIVTSDVVSGGLESLIGRALDAQF' A
#
# COMPACT_ATOMS: atom_id res chain seq x y z
N MET A 1 -1.93 -50.16 -9.40
CA MET A 1 -2.60 -48.87 -9.07
C MET A 1 -1.75 -47.88 -8.23
N GLY A 2 -0.51 -48.19 -7.82
CA GLY A 2 0.26 -47.34 -6.88
C GLY A 2 0.97 -46.11 -7.47
N VAL A 3 1.54 -46.21 -8.67
CA VAL A 3 2.43 -45.15 -9.22
C VAL A 3 1.66 -43.90 -9.67
N GLY A 4 0.49 -44.07 -10.29
CA GLY A 4 -0.33 -42.94 -10.71
C GLY A 4 -0.94 -42.14 -9.55
N MET A 5 -1.20 -42.81 -8.42
CA MET A 5 -1.67 -42.14 -7.20
C MET A 5 -0.55 -41.30 -6.58
N TRP A 6 0.66 -41.85 -6.52
CA TRP A 6 1.86 -41.15 -6.03
C TRP A 6 2.13 -39.87 -6.83
N ASN A 7 2.16 -39.94 -8.17
CA ASN A 7 2.38 -38.75 -9.00
C ASN A 7 1.30 -37.68 -8.84
N ARG A 8 0.03 -38.07 -8.67
CA ARG A 8 -1.05 -37.10 -8.40
C ARG A 8 -0.87 -36.43 -7.04
N MET A 9 -0.47 -37.19 -6.02
CA MET A 9 -0.26 -36.67 -4.67
C MET A 9 0.93 -35.70 -4.62
N VAL A 10 2.06 -36.06 -5.23
CA VAL A 10 3.23 -35.18 -5.33
C VAL A 10 2.88 -33.88 -6.05
N ARG A 11 2.18 -33.94 -7.19
CA ARG A 11 1.78 -32.74 -7.95
C ARG A 11 0.83 -31.84 -7.16
N ALA A 12 -0.11 -32.40 -6.41
CA ALA A 12 -1.02 -31.63 -5.57
C ALA A 12 -0.28 -30.90 -4.45
N LEU A 13 0.71 -31.56 -3.82
CA LEU A 13 1.55 -30.96 -2.79
C LEU A 13 2.42 -29.83 -3.37
N THR A 14 3.07 -30.05 -4.52
CA THR A 14 3.88 -29.01 -5.17
C THR A 14 3.04 -27.80 -5.58
N ALA A 15 1.80 -28.01 -6.06
CA ALA A 15 0.89 -26.93 -6.41
C ALA A 15 0.44 -26.11 -5.19
N LYS A 16 0.20 -26.77 -4.04
CA LYS A 16 -0.09 -26.08 -2.77
C LYS A 16 1.09 -25.24 -2.30
N VAL A 17 2.28 -25.81 -2.24
CA VAL A 17 3.50 -25.09 -1.82
C VAL A 17 3.78 -23.87 -2.71
N ARG A 18 3.57 -23.98 -4.03
CA ARG A 18 3.71 -22.84 -4.95
C ARG A 18 2.67 -21.74 -4.70
N ARG A 19 1.44 -22.10 -4.30
CA ARG A 19 0.40 -21.13 -3.94
C ARG A 19 0.75 -20.40 -2.64
N ASP A 20 1.22 -21.14 -1.64
CA ASP A 20 1.55 -20.58 -0.33
C ASP A 20 2.77 -19.65 -0.40
N ALA A 21 3.77 -19.97 -1.25
CA ALA A 21 4.92 -19.11 -1.49
C ALA A 21 4.57 -17.74 -2.13
N GLY A 22 3.54 -17.71 -2.99
CA GLY A 22 3.06 -16.48 -3.61
C GLY A 22 2.14 -15.65 -2.72
N MET A 23 1.48 -16.28 -1.74
CA MET A 23 0.53 -15.64 -0.83
C MET A 23 1.24 -14.63 0.08
N THR A 24 2.34 -15.04 0.71
CA THR A 24 3.11 -14.17 1.62
C THR A 24 3.78 -13.02 0.88
N THR A 25 4.30 -13.25 -0.34
CA THR A 25 4.93 -12.19 -1.15
C THR A 25 3.91 -11.16 -1.65
N ALA A 26 2.69 -11.60 -2.02
CA ALA A 26 1.62 -10.71 -2.47
C ALA A 26 1.09 -9.82 -1.34
N GLU A 27 1.01 -10.34 -0.11
CA GLU A 27 0.59 -9.56 1.07
C GLU A 27 1.52 -8.36 1.32
N TYR A 28 2.84 -8.59 1.30
CA TYR A 28 3.82 -7.52 1.46
C TYR A 28 3.74 -6.51 0.31
N ALA A 29 3.64 -6.97 -0.94
CA ALA A 29 3.53 -6.10 -2.11
C ALA A 29 2.28 -5.22 -2.06
N MET A 30 1.13 -5.80 -1.69
CA MET A 30 -0.12 -5.06 -1.51
C MET A 30 -0.03 -4.07 -0.35
N GLY A 31 0.67 -4.40 0.74
CA GLY A 31 0.96 -3.47 1.83
C GLY A 31 1.72 -2.23 1.36
N THR A 32 2.76 -2.40 0.55
CA THR A 32 3.49 -1.28 -0.05
C THR A 32 2.61 -0.48 -1.01
N LEU A 33 1.83 -1.14 -1.86
CA LEU A 33 0.91 -0.46 -2.79
C LEU A 33 -0.13 0.38 -2.04
N ALA A 34 -0.71 -0.16 -0.96
CA ALA A 34 -1.65 0.57 -0.11
C ALA A 34 -1.00 1.81 0.52
N ALA A 35 0.22 1.68 1.04
CA ALA A 35 0.97 2.80 1.60
C ALA A 35 1.29 3.88 0.55
N CYS A 36 1.71 3.47 -0.66
CA CYS A 36 1.97 4.39 -1.77
C CYS A 36 0.69 5.12 -2.22
N ALA A 37 -0.45 4.42 -2.29
CA ALA A 37 -1.72 5.03 -2.63
C ALA A 37 -2.15 6.07 -1.58
N PHE A 38 -2.01 5.74 -0.30
CA PHE A 38 -2.28 6.67 0.79
C PHE A 38 -1.36 7.90 0.74
N ALA A 39 -0.06 7.70 0.50
CA ALA A 39 0.90 8.79 0.34
C ALA A 39 0.54 9.72 -0.83
N ALA A 40 0.07 9.17 -1.96
CA ALA A 40 -0.39 9.97 -3.10
C ALA A 40 -1.61 10.82 -2.74
N VAL A 41 -2.57 10.27 -1.99
CA VAL A 41 -3.72 11.04 -1.48
C VAL A 41 -3.28 12.16 -0.55
N LEU A 42 -2.41 11.86 0.43
CA LEU A 42 -1.87 12.87 1.34
C LEU A 42 -1.12 13.98 0.60
N TYR A 43 -0.35 13.64 -0.43
CA TYR A 43 0.32 14.61 -1.27
C TYR A 43 -0.67 15.56 -1.94
N LYS A 44 -1.78 15.04 -2.49
CA LYS A 44 -2.84 15.88 -3.06
C LYS A 44 -3.53 16.76 -2.04
N ILE A 45 -3.70 16.29 -0.79
CA ILE A 45 -4.28 17.09 0.29
C ILE A 45 -3.33 18.25 0.63
N VAL A 46 -2.06 17.95 0.92
CA VAL A 46 -1.08 18.95 1.36
C VAL A 46 -0.77 19.97 0.25
N THR A 47 -0.88 19.57 -1.01
CA THR A 47 -0.71 20.47 -2.18
C THR A 47 -1.99 21.15 -2.64
N SER A 48 -3.10 20.99 -1.92
CA SER A 48 -4.38 21.60 -2.28
C SER A 48 -4.46 23.09 -1.91
N ASP A 49 -5.25 23.85 -2.65
CA ASP A 49 -5.50 25.28 -2.39
C ASP A 49 -6.08 25.52 -0.99
N VAL A 50 -6.85 24.57 -0.46
CA VAL A 50 -7.40 24.65 0.91
C VAL A 50 -6.29 24.69 1.95
N VAL A 51 -5.28 23.83 1.81
CA VAL A 51 -4.15 23.78 2.76
C VAL A 51 -3.24 24.98 2.57
N SER A 52 -2.90 25.33 1.33
CA SER A 52 -2.07 26.51 1.03
C SER A 52 -2.73 27.80 1.52
N GLY A 53 -4.02 28.03 1.21
CA GLY A 53 -4.75 29.21 1.67
C GLY A 53 -4.93 29.27 3.19
N GLY A 54 -5.08 28.11 3.84
CA GLY A 54 -5.08 28.02 5.30
C GLY A 54 -3.75 28.45 5.91
N LEU A 55 -2.62 27.99 5.34
CA LEU A 55 -1.28 28.39 5.76
C LEU A 55 -1.02 29.88 5.50
N GLU A 56 -1.41 30.39 4.33
CA GLU A 56 -1.30 31.81 3.99
C GLU A 56 -2.07 32.69 4.98
N SER A 57 -3.30 32.30 5.34
CA SER A 57 -4.11 33.02 6.33
C SER A 57 -3.48 33.00 7.73
N LEU A 58 -2.97 31.84 8.16
CA LEU A 58 -2.29 31.72 9.46
C LEU A 58 -1.02 32.60 9.51
N ILE A 59 -0.21 32.57 8.46
CA ILE A 59 1.00 33.39 8.35
C ILE A 59 0.62 34.87 8.31
N GLY A 60 -0.38 35.26 7.51
CA GLY A 60 -0.87 36.63 7.44
C GLY A 60 -1.29 37.18 8.79
N ARG A 61 -2.06 36.39 9.57
CA ARG A 61 -2.44 36.74 10.95
C ARG A 61 -1.25 36.87 11.90
N ALA A 62 -0.24 36.01 11.76
CA ALA A 62 0.96 36.06 12.59
C ALA A 62 1.80 37.31 12.29
N LEU A 63 1.87 37.73 11.02
CA LEU A 63 2.57 38.94 10.60
C LEU A 63 1.81 40.21 11.02
N ASP A 64 0.48 40.24 10.87
CA ASP A 64 -0.36 41.37 11.25
C ASP A 64 -0.37 41.61 12.77
N ALA A 65 -0.35 40.55 13.58
CA ALA A 65 -0.32 40.66 15.04
C ALA A 65 1.02 41.21 15.61
N GLN A 66 2.08 41.30 14.80
CA GLN A 66 3.41 41.72 15.26
C GLN A 66 3.70 43.22 15.04
N PHE A 67 2.79 43.98 14.42
CA PHE A 67 2.96 45.41 14.13
C PHE A 67 1.77 46.26 14.58
#